data_AF-A0A6P0RUZ4-F1
#
_entry.id   AF-A0A6P0RUZ4-F1
#
_cell.length_a   1.000
_cell.length_b   1.000
_cell.length_c   1.000
_cell.angle_alpha   90.00
_cell.angle_beta   90.00
_cell.angle_gamma   90.00
#
_symmetry.space_group_name_H-M   'P 1'
#
loop_
_entity.id
_entity.type
_entity.pdbx_description
1 polymer ?
#
loop_
_entity_poly.entity_id
_entity_poly.type
_entity_poly.pdbx_seq_one_letter_code
_entity_poly.pdbx_strand_id
1 'polypeptide(L)' 'MSAFRVGIAGPVGSGKTALLDALCKAMRVSYPIAVVTNDIYTQEDAQFLVRSQALENDRI' A
#
# COMPACT_ATOMS: atom_id res chain seq x y z
N MET A 1 -13.59 1.30 17.43
CA MET A 1 -12.49 0.33 17.28
C MET A 1 -11.36 1.04 16.54
N SER A 2 -10.14 1.12 17.10
CA SER A 2 -9.02 1.82 16.46
C SER A 2 -8.23 0.85 15.58
N ALA A 3 -7.96 1.22 14.33
CA ALA A 3 -7.05 0.46 13.46
C ALA A 3 -5.60 0.63 13.93
N PHE A 4 -4.81 -0.44 13.85
CA PHE A 4 -3.35 -0.34 13.97
C PHE A 4 -2.80 0.32 12.70
N ARG A 5 -2.01 1.39 12.86
CA ARG A 5 -1.52 2.22 11.75
C ARG A 5 -0.01 2.22 11.73
N VAL A 6 0.57 2.00 10.56
CA VAL A 6 2.01 2.06 10.31
C VAL A 6 2.26 3.04 9.16
N GLY A 7 3.11 4.03 9.38
CA GLY A 7 3.55 4.95 8.34
C GLY A 7 4.84 4.45 7.69
N ILE A 8 4.91 4.47 6.36
CA ILE A 8 6.12 4.18 5.59
C ILE A 8 6.64 5.47 4.96
N ALA A 9 7.84 5.91 5.35
CA ALA A 9 8.44 7.16 4.91
C ALA A 9 9.86 6.95 4.37
N GLY A 10 10.31 7.86 3.50
CA GLY A 10 11.61 7.79 2.84
C GLY A 10 11.67 8.63 1.55
N PRO A 11 12.88 8.93 1.03
CA PRO A 11 13.05 9.73 -0.18
C PRO A 11 12.36 9.15 -1.43
N VAL A 12 12.21 9.95 -2.47
CA VAL A 12 11.76 9.46 -3.79
C VAL A 12 12.75 8.40 -4.29
N GLY A 13 12.23 7.30 -4.83
CA GLY A 13 13.06 6.18 -5.33
C GLY A 13 13.55 5.20 -4.26
N SER A 14 13.25 5.39 -2.96
CA SER A 14 13.71 4.49 -1.89
C SER A 14 12.96 3.14 -1.78
N GLY A 15 12.07 2.84 -2.73
CA GLY A 15 11.34 1.57 -2.77
C GLY A 15 10.13 1.44 -1.83
N LYS A 16 9.55 2.55 -1.33
CA LYS A 16 8.39 2.53 -0.42
C LYS A 16 7.20 1.75 -1.00
N THR A 17 6.83 2.03 -2.25
CA THR A 17 5.70 1.37 -2.92
C THR A 17 5.96 -0.12 -3.14
N ALA A 18 7.21 -0.50 -3.45
CA ALA A 18 7.63 -1.90 -3.56
C ALA A 18 7.58 -2.63 -2.20
N LEU A 19 7.96 -1.95 -1.11
CA LEU A 19 7.80 -2.49 0.24
C LEU A 19 6.33 -2.71 0.60
N LEU A 20 5.46 -1.74 0.29
CA LEU A 20 4.02 -1.87 0.51
C LEU A 20 3.43 -3.06 -0.25
N ASP A 21 3.82 -3.26 -1.52
CA ASP A 21 3.41 -4.41 -2.33
C ASP A 21 3.78 -5.74 -1.66
N ALA A 22 5.05 -5.89 -1.27
CA ALA A 22 5.55 -7.09 -0.63
C ALA A 22 4.85 -7.40 0.70
N LEU A 23 4.65 -6.38 1.54
CA LEU A 23 3.94 -6.51 2.82
C LEU A 23 2.48 -6.91 2.60
N CYS A 24 1.78 -6.25 1.68
CA CYS A 24 0.40 -6.59 1.37
C CYS A 24 0.26 -8.04 0.91
N LYS A 25 1.09 -8.49 -0.04
CA LYS A 25 1.05 -9.87 -0.55
C LYS A 25 1.33 -10.89 0.54
N ALA A 26 2.28 -10.61 1.44
CA ALA A 26 2.64 -11.51 2.53
C ALA A 26 1.56 -11.59 3.63
N MET A 27 0.86 -10.49 3.90
CA MET A 27 0.02 -10.37 5.10
C MET A 27 -1.49 -10.41 4.83
N ARG A 28 -1.94 -10.12 3.61
CA ARG A 28 -3.38 -10.03 3.24
C ARG A 28 -4.20 -11.29 3.51
N VAL A 29 -3.55 -12.45 3.62
CA VAL A 29 -4.21 -13.73 3.93
C VAL A 29 -4.55 -13.83 5.43
N SER A 30 -3.71 -13.26 6.28
CA SER A 30 -3.83 -13.37 7.74
C SER A 30 -4.49 -12.16 8.39
N TYR A 31 -4.46 -11.00 7.73
CA TYR A 31 -4.93 -9.75 8.31
C TYR A 31 -5.81 -8.95 7.34
N PRO A 32 -6.90 -8.32 7.84
CA PRO A 32 -7.65 -7.34 7.07
C PRO A 32 -6.84 -6.03 6.99
N ILE A 33 -6.18 -5.83 5.85
CA ILE A 33 -5.29 -4.67 5.61
C ILE A 33 -5.92 -3.76 4.55
N ALA A 34 -5.63 -2.46 4.70
CA ALA A 34 -5.82 -1.44 3.67
C ALA A 34 -4.55 -0.58 3.59
N VAL A 35 -4.27 -0.05 2.40
CA VAL A 35 -3.22 0.94 2.19
C VAL A 35 -3.87 2.30 2.02
N VAL A 36 -3.16 3.36 2.41
CA VAL A 36 -3.52 4.74 2.08
C VAL A 36 -2.27 5.39 1.52
N THR A 37 -2.33 5.86 0.29
CA THR A 37 -1.23 6.61 -0.34
C THR A 37 -1.51 8.12 -0.26
N ASN A 38 -0.47 8.93 -0.25
CA ASN A 38 -0.59 10.39 -0.12
C ASN A 38 -0.40 11.14 -1.46
N ASP A 39 -0.43 10.42 -2.59
CA ASP A 39 -0.30 11.05 -3.90
C ASP A 39 -1.63 11.71 -4.29
N ILE A 40 -1.77 13.00 -3.93
CA ILE A 40 -2.97 13.81 -4.24
C ILE A 40 -2.97 14.35 -5.67
N TYR A 41 -1.82 14.35 -6.34
CA TYR A 41 -1.64 14.88 -7.70
C TYR A 41 -1.64 13.80 -8.78
N THR A 42 -1.12 12.62 -8.45
CA THR A 42 -1.02 11.46 -9.34
C THR A 42 -1.60 10.24 -8.61
N GLN A 43 -2.02 9.21 -9.33
CA GLN A 43 -2.52 7.97 -8.70
C GLN A 43 -1.56 6.80 -8.96
N GLU A 44 -0.29 7.09 -9.25
CA GLU A 44 0.67 6.11 -9.73
C GLU A 44 0.94 5.02 -8.70
N ASP A 45 1.14 5.40 -7.43
CA ASP A 45 1.37 4.45 -6.34
C ASP A 45 0.16 3.51 -6.14
N ALA A 46 -1.06 4.06 -6.12
CA ALA A 46 -2.27 3.27 -5.97
C ALA A 46 -2.48 2.34 -7.17
N GLN A 47 -2.34 2.86 -8.40
CA GLN A 47 -2.46 2.07 -9.63
C GLN A 47 -1.40 0.97 -9.71
N PHE A 48 -0.17 1.24 -9.28
CA PHE A 48 0.89 0.24 -9.21
C PHE A 48 0.47 -0.92 -8.30
N LEU A 49 -0.01 -0.63 -7.09
CA LEU A 49 -0.44 -1.64 -6.12
C LEU A 49 -1.63 -2.46 -6.65
N VAL A 50 -2.59 -1.82 -7.31
CA VAL A 50 -3.74 -2.50 -7.95
C VAL A 50 -3.27 -3.41 -9.08
N ARG A 51 -2.41 -2.92 -9.98
CA ARG A 51 -1.86 -3.70 -11.12
C ARG A 51 -1.00 -4.86 -10.66
N SER A 52 -0.25 -4.67 -9.57
CA SER A 52 0.57 -5.69 -8.93
C SER A 52 -0.26 -6.72 -8.15
N GLN A 53 -1.58 -6.52 -8.07
CA GLN A 53 -2.50 -7.33 -7.30
C GLN A 53 -2.09 -7.41 -5.83
N ALA A 54 -1.65 -6.29 -5.24
CA ALA A 54 -1.33 -6.20 -3.82
C ALA A 54 -2.58 -6.44 -2.96
N LEU A 55 -3.63 -5.68 -3.22
CA LEU A 55 -4.96 -5.76 -2.61
C LEU A 55 -6.04 -5.48 -3.67
N GLU A 56 -7.30 -5.71 -3.32
CA GLU A 56 -8.45 -5.25 -4.10
C GLU A 56 -8.50 -3.72 -4.15
N ASN A 57 -9.09 -3.16 -5.21
CA ASN A 57 -9.05 -1.72 -5.47
C ASN A 57 -9.74 -0.88 -4.40
N ASP A 58 -10.77 -1.42 -3.74
CA ASP A 58 -11.50 -0.78 -2.64
C ASP A 58 -10.70 -0.75 -1.31
N ARG A 59 -9.50 -1.34 -1.28
CA ARG A 59 -8.62 -1.42 -0.10
C ARG A 59 -7.32 -0.61 -0.24
N ILE A 60 -7.17 0.19 -1.29
CA ILE A 60 -5.97 1.02 -1.56
C ILE A 60 -6.37 2.49 -1.66
#